data_AF-Q66BC3-F1
#
_entry.id   AF-Q66BC3-F1
#
_cell.length_a   1.000
_cell.length_b   1.000
_cell.length_c   1.000
_cell.angle_alpha   90.00
_cell.angle_beta   90.00
_cell.angle_gamma   90.00
#
_symmetry.space_group_name_H-M   'P 1'
#
loop_
_entity.id
_entity.type
_entity.pdbx_description
1 polymer ?
#
loop_
_entity_poly.entity_id
_entity_poly.type
_entity_poly.pdbx_seq_one_letter_code
_entity_poly.pdbx_strand_id
1 'polypeptide(L)'
;MECCLMNNSVYLKEKLNADRVLSLSLDRGIKGTIKSAKGTIESVYSGAERASWYTSCFFEKYASECQEIKSEDKRVMKAISEIYKRSDVIYDMIKLYIDYVLEKNTPRENMRSTTYYSVNLGAKISVTTATKKAMAYSIAKTVSESISMSNIVRTEINRKGLFLITSIDLYGKVQKSAMAARRLQIIDPGYYNSLRANNIEMLYIYIDPIISKASRRIHSNSNLTFDEVVNILNDMGR
;
A
#
# COMPACT_ATOMS: atom_id res chain seq x y z
N MET A 1 43.77 5.91 32.32
CA MET A 1 42.99 6.48 31.20
C MET A 1 42.40 5.30 30.45
N GLU A 2 41.28 4.75 30.96
CA GLU A 2 40.55 3.66 30.32
C GLU A 2 39.12 4.13 30.16
N CYS A 3 38.70 4.37 28.92
CA CYS A 3 37.30 4.54 28.57
C CYS A 3 36.90 3.39 27.66
N CYS A 4 35.88 2.67 28.13
CA CYS A 4 35.37 1.42 27.63
C CYS A 4 34.98 1.47 26.14
N LEU A 5 35.48 0.50 25.38
CA LEU A 5 34.86 0.07 24.14
C LEU A 5 33.52 -0.60 24.48
N MET A 6 32.40 0.14 24.38
CA MET A 6 31.07 -0.47 24.43
C MET A 6 30.94 -1.47 23.28
N ASN A 7 30.86 -2.75 23.63
CA ASN A 7 30.76 -3.86 22.69
C ASN A 7 29.36 -3.83 22.02
N ASN A 8 29.30 -3.73 20.69
CA ASN A 8 28.05 -3.56 19.93
C ASN A 8 26.99 -4.64 20.23
N SER A 9 27.42 -5.82 20.66
CA SER A 9 26.53 -6.93 21.08
C SER A 9 25.79 -6.67 22.38
N VAL A 10 26.41 -5.97 23.34
CA VAL A 10 25.81 -5.61 24.62
C VAL A 10 24.75 -4.53 24.42
N TYR A 11 25.06 -3.53 23.59
CA TYR A 11 24.09 -2.50 23.19
C TYR A 11 22.85 -3.11 22.50
N LEU A 12 23.05 -4.03 21.56
CA LEU A 12 21.96 -4.75 20.89
C LEU A 12 21.11 -5.55 21.89
N LYS A 13 21.75 -6.25 22.83
CA LYS A 13 21.07 -7.05 23.84
C LYS A 13 20.25 -6.20 24.82
N GLU A 14 20.78 -5.06 25.24
CA GLU A 14 20.05 -4.11 26.09
C GLU A 14 18.87 -3.47 25.36
N LYS A 15 19.06 -3.07 24.10
CA LYS A 15 17.99 -2.54 23.26
C LYS A 15 16.86 -3.55 23.08
N LEU A 16 17.18 -4.80 22.74
CA LEU A 16 16.20 -5.88 22.62
C LEU A 16 15.45 -6.16 23.93
N ASN A 17 16.15 -6.09 25.08
CA ASN A 17 15.53 -6.26 26.39
C ASN A 17 14.58 -5.11 26.74
N ALA A 18 14.96 -3.86 26.44
CA ALA A 18 14.11 -2.70 26.64
C ALA A 18 12.83 -2.79 25.79
N ASP A 19 12.97 -3.14 24.51
CA ASP A 19 11.85 -3.34 23.57
C ASP A 19 10.92 -4.48 24.04
N ARG A 20 11.49 -5.56 24.59
CA ARG A 20 10.74 -6.69 25.18
C ARG A 20 9.96 -6.28 26.44
N VAL A 21 10.56 -5.52 27.35
CA VAL A 21 9.88 -5.08 28.58
C VAL A 21 8.77 -4.07 28.27
N LEU A 22 9.01 -3.16 27.33
CA LEU A 22 8.03 -2.18 26.88
C LEU A 22 6.83 -2.87 26.21
N SER A 23 7.08 -3.82 25.29
CA SER A 23 6.01 -4.58 24.62
C SER A 23 5.16 -5.39 25.60
N LEU A 24 5.79 -6.05 26.59
CA LEU A 24 5.07 -6.79 27.64
C LEU A 24 4.23 -5.88 28.54
N SER A 25 4.72 -4.68 28.84
CA SER A 25 4.01 -3.71 29.69
C SER A 25 2.82 -3.08 28.96
N LEU A 26 2.98 -2.76 27.68
CA LEU A 26 1.90 -2.33 26.79
C LEU A 26 0.82 -3.41 26.68
N ASP A 27 1.19 -4.67 26.42
CA ASP A 27 0.24 -5.79 26.29
C ASP A 27 -0.64 -5.97 27.54
N ARG A 28 -0.04 -5.82 28.73
CA ARG A 28 -0.77 -5.90 30.02
C ARG A 28 -1.70 -4.71 30.25
N GLY A 29 -1.24 -3.48 30.01
CA GLY A 29 -2.06 -2.27 30.17
C GLY A 29 -3.26 -2.20 29.21
N ILE A 30 -3.06 -2.74 28.00
CA ILE A 30 -4.06 -2.84 26.95
C ILE A 30 -5.11 -3.93 27.27
N LYS A 31 -4.70 -5.12 27.74
CA LYS A 31 -5.63 -6.20 28.14
C LYS A 31 -6.58 -5.80 29.27
N GLY A 32 -6.17 -4.92 30.18
CA GLY A 32 -7.02 -4.41 31.28
C GLY A 32 -8.17 -3.50 30.82
N THR A 33 -8.04 -2.85 29.66
CA THR A 33 -9.00 -1.85 29.16
C THR A 33 -9.92 -2.42 28.05
N ILE A 34 -9.63 -3.62 27.53
CA ILE A 34 -10.12 -4.10 26.22
C ILE A 34 -10.84 -5.44 26.32
N LYS A 35 -12.01 -5.47 26.96
CA LYS A 35 -12.96 -6.59 26.77
C LYS A 35 -13.92 -6.39 25.59
N SER A 36 -13.92 -5.23 24.91
CA SER A 36 -14.95 -4.91 23.89
C SER A 36 -14.47 -4.31 22.56
N ALA A 37 -13.18 -4.08 22.31
CA ALA A 37 -12.73 -3.38 21.09
C ALA A 37 -11.48 -4.03 20.43
N LYS A 38 -11.69 -5.05 19.58
CA LYS A 38 -10.60 -5.74 18.84
C LYS A 38 -9.78 -4.82 17.92
N GLY A 39 -10.36 -3.76 17.35
CA GLY A 39 -9.68 -2.86 16.41
C GLY A 39 -8.67 -1.88 17.04
N THR A 40 -8.81 -1.59 18.34
CA THR A 40 -8.02 -0.56 19.04
C THR A 40 -6.63 -1.06 19.48
N ILE A 41 -6.43 -2.38 19.59
CA ILE A 41 -5.16 -2.96 20.05
C ILE A 41 -4.05 -2.76 19.01
N GLU A 42 -4.30 -3.13 17.76
CA GLU A 42 -3.29 -3.06 16.71
C GLU A 42 -2.89 -1.61 16.37
N SER A 43 -3.85 -0.67 16.42
CA SER A 43 -3.56 0.73 16.15
C SER A 43 -2.71 1.36 17.25
N VAL A 44 -2.94 1.00 18.51
CA VAL A 44 -2.09 1.41 19.63
C VAL A 44 -0.67 0.86 19.50
N TYR A 45 -0.50 -0.42 19.13
CA TYR A 45 0.82 -1.01 18.92
C TYR A 45 1.58 -0.30 17.79
N SER A 46 0.95 -0.11 16.62
CA SER A 46 1.56 0.62 15.52
C SER A 46 1.82 2.11 15.85
N GLY A 47 1.02 2.70 16.74
CA GLY A 47 1.26 4.06 17.25
C GLY A 47 2.51 4.14 18.12
N ALA A 48 2.69 3.16 19.02
CA ALA A 48 3.91 3.02 19.82
C ALA A 48 5.15 2.77 18.94
N GLU A 49 5.01 1.97 17.88
CA GLU A 49 6.06 1.75 16.89
C GLU A 49 6.48 3.05 16.20
N ARG A 50 5.53 3.90 15.76
CA ARG A 50 5.90 5.19 15.14
C ARG A 50 6.52 6.16 16.13
N ALA A 51 6.06 6.16 17.38
CA ALA A 51 6.67 6.96 18.45
C ALA A 51 8.12 6.54 18.73
N SER A 52 8.41 5.23 18.73
CA SER A 52 9.78 4.74 18.87
C SER A 52 10.67 5.17 17.70
N TRP A 53 10.14 5.22 16.48
CA TRP A 53 10.87 5.72 15.32
C TRP A 53 11.17 7.23 15.42
N TYR A 54 10.24 8.02 15.98
CA TYR A 54 10.45 9.44 16.22
C TYR A 54 11.56 9.74 17.25
N THR A 55 11.99 8.75 18.05
CA THR A 55 13.19 8.91 18.89
C THR A 55 14.44 9.22 18.05
N SER A 56 14.47 8.79 16.79
CA SER A 56 15.54 9.14 15.83
C SER A 56 15.65 10.65 15.57
N CYS A 57 14.54 11.39 15.67
CA CYS A 57 14.53 12.85 15.52
C CYS A 57 15.21 13.61 16.67
N PHE A 58 15.47 12.96 17.80
CA PHE A 58 16.14 13.60 18.95
C PHE A 58 17.66 13.51 18.88
N PHE A 59 18.21 12.64 18.02
CA PHE A 59 19.64 12.42 17.90
C PHE A 59 20.13 12.81 16.50
N GLU A 60 21.08 13.74 16.40
CA GLU A 60 21.60 14.26 15.12
C GLU A 60 22.14 13.18 14.18
N LYS A 61 22.68 12.07 14.75
CA LYS A 61 23.19 10.93 14.00
C LYS A 61 22.13 10.23 13.14
N TYR A 62 20.84 10.35 13.47
CA TYR A 62 19.73 9.71 12.74
C TYR A 62 18.86 10.73 12.00
N ALA A 63 19.45 11.85 11.57
CA ALA A 63 18.75 12.93 10.88
C ALA A 63 18.08 12.46 9.57
N SER A 64 18.67 11.51 8.85
CA SER A 64 18.11 10.93 7.62
C SER A 64 16.82 10.16 7.85
N GLU A 65 16.76 9.35 8.90
CA GLU A 65 15.61 8.55 9.31
C GLU A 65 14.48 9.47 9.77
N CYS A 66 14.82 10.53 10.53
CA CYS A 66 13.87 11.56 10.90
C CYS A 66 13.29 12.31 9.69
N GLN A 67 14.14 12.63 8.69
CA GLN A 67 13.70 13.25 7.43
C GLN A 67 12.72 12.32 6.68
N GLU A 68 12.98 11.02 6.66
CA GLU A 68 12.11 10.04 6.03
C GLU A 68 10.73 10.02 6.70
N ILE A 69 10.67 9.95 8.04
CA ILE A 69 9.41 9.97 8.80
C ILE A 69 8.60 11.24 8.53
N LYS A 70 9.24 12.41 8.54
CA LYS A 70 8.60 13.69 8.20
C LYS A 70 8.09 13.70 6.75
N SER A 71 8.86 13.11 5.84
CA SER A 71 8.43 12.98 4.44
C SER A 71 7.17 12.12 4.33
N GLU A 72 7.09 11.01 5.08
CA GLU A 72 5.92 10.12 5.09
C GLU A 72 4.67 10.81 5.60
N ASP A 73 4.79 11.59 6.69
CA ASP A 73 3.68 12.37 7.22
C ASP A 73 3.14 13.36 6.17
N LYS A 74 4.04 14.02 5.43
CA LYS A 74 3.67 14.90 4.30
C LYS A 74 2.98 14.12 3.17
N ARG A 75 3.44 12.90 2.87
CA ARG A 75 2.86 12.04 1.82
C ARG A 75 1.46 11.58 2.19
N VAL A 76 1.22 11.24 3.46
CA VAL A 76 -0.12 10.92 3.97
C VAL A 76 -1.03 12.12 3.79
N MET A 77 -0.60 13.33 4.17
CA MET A 77 -1.40 14.55 3.96
C MET A 77 -1.77 14.79 2.49
N LYS A 78 -0.86 14.52 1.56
CA LYS A 78 -1.18 14.59 0.12
C LYS A 78 -2.20 13.54 -0.29
N ALA A 79 -2.04 12.30 0.15
CA ALA A 79 -2.99 11.22 -0.15
C ALA A 79 -4.39 11.54 0.37
N ILE A 80 -4.49 12.16 1.55
CA ILE A 80 -5.74 12.67 2.09
C ILE A 80 -6.32 13.74 1.16
N SER A 81 -5.51 14.71 0.74
CA SER A 81 -5.96 15.75 -0.20
C SER A 81 -6.49 15.17 -1.51
N GLU A 82 -5.89 14.10 -2.03
CA GLU A 82 -6.33 13.44 -3.26
C GLU A 82 -7.68 12.72 -3.10
N ILE A 83 -7.97 12.18 -1.92
CA ILE A 83 -9.29 11.61 -1.61
C ILE A 83 -10.40 12.66 -1.79
N TYR A 84 -10.16 13.89 -1.35
CA TYR A 84 -11.14 14.98 -1.48
C TYR A 84 -11.28 15.52 -2.92
N LYS A 85 -10.27 15.34 -3.77
CA LYS A 85 -10.30 15.82 -5.17
C LYS A 85 -10.93 14.82 -6.13
N ARG A 86 -10.89 13.53 -5.79
CA ARG A 86 -11.30 12.43 -6.68
C ARG A 86 -12.69 11.94 -6.29
N SER A 87 -13.48 11.55 -7.29
CA SER A 87 -14.81 10.97 -7.05
C SER A 87 -14.72 9.56 -6.44
N ASP A 88 -13.72 8.78 -6.85
CA ASP A 88 -13.45 7.45 -6.31
C ASP A 88 -11.94 7.16 -6.41
N VAL A 89 -11.21 7.40 -5.31
CA VAL A 89 -9.75 7.17 -5.26
C VAL A 89 -9.40 5.69 -5.44
N ILE A 90 -10.27 4.77 -5.04
CA ILE A 90 -10.03 3.33 -5.11
C ILE A 90 -10.09 2.87 -6.56
N TYR A 91 -11.12 3.34 -7.28
CA TYR A 91 -11.20 3.16 -8.72
C TYR A 91 -9.93 3.65 -9.42
N ASP A 92 -9.45 4.85 -9.10
CA ASP A 92 -8.24 5.41 -9.70
C ASP A 92 -7.01 4.53 -9.43
N MET A 93 -6.84 4.04 -8.20
CA MET A 93 -5.71 3.16 -7.87
C MET A 93 -5.78 1.83 -8.64
N ILE A 94 -6.97 1.20 -8.69
CA ILE A 94 -7.17 -0.06 -9.42
C ILE A 94 -6.93 0.14 -10.92
N LYS A 95 -7.42 1.25 -11.47
CA LYS A 95 -7.18 1.61 -12.87
C LYS A 95 -5.70 1.78 -13.16
N LEU A 96 -4.96 2.49 -12.31
CA LEU A 96 -3.50 2.63 -12.45
C LEU A 96 -2.79 1.27 -12.42
N TYR A 97 -3.24 0.33 -11.59
CA TYR A 97 -2.70 -1.03 -11.58
C TYR A 97 -2.94 -1.76 -12.90
N ILE A 98 -4.19 -1.74 -13.38
CA ILE A 98 -4.55 -2.43 -14.62
C ILE A 98 -3.82 -1.82 -15.81
N ASP A 99 -3.76 -0.49 -15.89
CA ASP A 99 -2.99 0.24 -16.91
C ASP A 99 -1.52 -0.22 -16.90
N TYR A 100 -0.89 -0.23 -15.72
CA TYR A 100 0.49 -0.68 -15.54
C TYR A 100 0.70 -2.13 -16.01
N VAL A 101 -0.19 -3.04 -15.61
CA VAL A 101 -0.11 -4.46 -15.99
C VAL A 101 -0.30 -4.64 -17.49
N LEU A 102 -1.30 -3.99 -18.09
CA LEU A 102 -1.55 -4.09 -19.53
C LEU A 102 -0.39 -3.51 -20.34
N GLU A 103 0.19 -2.38 -19.92
CA GLU A 103 1.36 -1.79 -20.57
C GLU A 103 2.58 -2.71 -20.50
N LYS A 104 2.82 -3.34 -19.35
CA LYS A 104 3.94 -4.28 -19.14
C LYS A 104 3.80 -5.58 -19.94
N ASN A 105 2.58 -6.09 -20.10
CA ASN A 105 2.30 -7.39 -20.74
C ASN A 105 1.88 -7.28 -22.22
N THR A 106 1.97 -6.08 -22.82
CA THR A 106 1.81 -5.94 -24.28
C THR A 106 3.16 -6.18 -24.96
N PRO A 107 3.27 -7.11 -25.93
CA PRO A 107 4.49 -7.29 -26.70
C PRO A 107 4.93 -5.98 -27.39
N ARG A 108 6.22 -5.65 -27.29
CA ARG A 108 6.81 -4.45 -27.92
C ARG A 108 7.02 -4.67 -29.42
N GLU A 109 5.94 -4.63 -30.20
CA GLU A 109 6.03 -4.41 -31.64
C GLU A 109 5.20 -3.18 -31.99
N ASN A 110 5.90 -2.07 -32.25
CA ASN A 110 5.39 -0.77 -32.69
C ASN A 110 4.27 -0.15 -31.83
N MET A 111 4.63 0.96 -31.16
CA MET A 111 3.95 1.71 -30.10
C MET A 111 2.50 2.17 -30.36
N ARG A 112 1.89 1.83 -31.50
CA ARG A 112 0.50 2.19 -31.87
C ARG A 112 -0.48 1.01 -31.85
N SER A 113 0.00 -0.22 -32.08
CA SER A 113 -0.87 -1.37 -32.30
C SER A 113 -0.07 -2.66 -32.30
N THR A 114 -0.14 -3.44 -31.21
CA THR A 114 0.45 -4.78 -31.17
C THR A 114 -0.61 -5.81 -31.53
N THR A 115 -0.37 -6.63 -32.54
CA THR A 115 -1.28 -7.71 -32.91
C THR A 115 -0.98 -8.94 -32.07
N TYR A 116 -1.97 -9.46 -31.34
CA TYR A 116 -1.87 -10.68 -30.56
C TYR A 116 -2.96 -11.68 -30.98
N TYR A 117 -2.69 -12.97 -30.83
CA TYR A 117 -3.69 -14.01 -31.12
C TYR A 117 -4.61 -14.16 -29.90
N SER A 118 -5.87 -13.79 -30.04
CA SER A 118 -6.87 -14.01 -29.00
C SER A 118 -7.39 -15.43 -29.08
N VAL A 119 -7.21 -16.19 -28.00
CA VAL A 119 -7.69 -17.57 -27.90
C VAL A 119 -9.20 -17.59 -27.79
N ASN A 120 -9.79 -16.62 -27.09
CA ASN A 120 -11.23 -16.51 -26.89
C ASN A 120 -11.99 -16.23 -28.20
N LEU A 121 -11.40 -15.44 -29.10
CA LEU A 121 -12.01 -15.05 -30.36
C LEU A 121 -11.50 -15.87 -31.56
N GLY A 122 -10.50 -16.73 -31.36
CA GLY A 122 -9.88 -17.52 -32.42
C GLY A 122 -9.25 -16.68 -33.54
N ALA A 123 -8.85 -15.44 -33.24
CA ALA A 123 -8.43 -14.47 -34.25
C ALA A 123 -7.27 -13.58 -33.76
N LYS A 124 -6.48 -13.06 -34.70
CA LYS A 124 -5.44 -12.04 -34.41
C LYS A 124 -6.10 -10.68 -34.22
N ILE A 125 -5.94 -10.10 -33.03
CA ILE A 125 -6.52 -8.80 -32.64
C ILE A 125 -5.41 -7.79 -32.46
N SER A 126 -5.66 -6.57 -32.93
CA SER A 126 -4.77 -5.44 -32.70
C SER A 126 -5.12 -4.74 -31.38
N VAL A 127 -4.18 -4.68 -30.45
CA VAL A 127 -4.32 -3.95 -29.19
C VAL A 127 -3.64 -2.60 -29.32
N THR A 128 -4.47 -1.57 -29.44
CA THR A 128 -4.02 -0.18 -29.46
C THR A 128 -3.95 0.38 -28.04
N THR A 129 -3.28 1.51 -27.86
CA THR A 129 -3.29 2.26 -26.59
C THR A 129 -4.71 2.62 -26.15
N ALA A 130 -5.59 3.00 -27.10
CA ALA A 130 -6.98 3.30 -26.81
C ALA A 130 -7.74 2.07 -26.31
N THR A 131 -7.54 0.90 -26.95
CA THR A 131 -8.12 -0.38 -26.52
C THR A 131 -7.70 -0.71 -25.09
N LYS A 132 -6.41 -0.55 -24.75
CA LYS A 132 -5.91 -0.81 -23.39
C LYS A 132 -6.53 0.13 -22.35
N LYS A 133 -6.62 1.42 -22.66
CA LYS A 133 -7.24 2.40 -21.75
C LYS A 133 -8.73 2.11 -21.55
N ALA A 134 -9.44 1.67 -22.59
CA ALA A 134 -10.84 1.26 -22.49
C ALA A 134 -11.00 -0.01 -21.63
N MET A 135 -10.15 -1.02 -21.83
CA MET A 135 -10.11 -2.21 -20.98
C MET A 135 -9.78 -1.85 -19.52
N ALA A 136 -8.76 -1.02 -19.30
CA ALA A 136 -8.41 -0.57 -17.96
C ALA A 136 -9.57 0.15 -17.28
N TYR A 137 -10.27 1.02 -18.00
CA TYR A 137 -11.47 1.68 -17.51
C TYR A 137 -12.56 0.66 -17.12
N SER A 138 -12.92 -0.27 -18.01
CA SER A 138 -14.04 -1.19 -17.77
C SER A 138 -13.73 -2.18 -16.66
N ILE A 139 -12.53 -2.78 -16.67
CA ILE A 139 -12.10 -3.73 -15.66
C ILE A 139 -12.01 -3.01 -14.31
N ALA A 140 -11.38 -1.84 -14.25
CA ALA A 140 -11.29 -1.09 -13.01
C ALA A 140 -12.66 -0.72 -12.46
N LYS A 141 -13.61 -0.37 -13.34
CA LYS A 141 -14.98 -0.04 -12.94
C LYS A 141 -15.65 -1.25 -12.31
N THR A 142 -15.69 -2.37 -13.01
CA THR A 142 -16.26 -3.64 -12.51
C THR A 142 -15.61 -4.06 -11.20
N VAL A 143 -14.27 -4.07 -11.13
CA VAL A 143 -13.51 -4.48 -9.94
C VAL A 143 -13.78 -3.52 -8.79
N SER A 144 -13.74 -2.20 -9.01
CA SER A 144 -14.01 -1.20 -7.97
C SER A 144 -15.44 -1.27 -7.41
N GLU A 145 -16.40 -1.69 -8.23
CA GLU A 145 -17.80 -1.87 -7.85
C GLU A 145 -18.04 -3.20 -7.14
N SER A 146 -17.35 -4.26 -7.56
CA SER A 146 -17.52 -5.61 -7.01
C SER A 146 -16.66 -5.86 -5.77
N ILE A 147 -15.60 -5.08 -5.58
CA ILE A 147 -14.95 -4.92 -4.29
C ILE A 147 -16.02 -4.40 -3.34
N SER A 148 -16.58 -5.36 -2.61
CA SER A 148 -17.33 -5.17 -1.37
C SER A 148 -16.35 -4.64 -0.31
N MET A 149 -15.69 -3.51 -0.58
CA MET A 149 -15.14 -2.69 0.49
C MET A 149 -16.35 -2.35 1.31
N SER A 150 -16.51 -3.08 2.42
CA SER A 150 -17.68 -3.00 3.29
C SER A 150 -18.05 -1.54 3.44
N ASN A 151 -19.35 -1.23 3.58
CA ASN A 151 -19.80 0.13 3.79
C ASN A 151 -18.89 0.88 4.78
N ILE A 152 -18.26 0.22 5.75
CA ILE A 152 -17.20 0.74 6.63
C ILE A 152 -16.03 1.45 5.92
N VAL A 153 -15.43 0.94 4.82
CA VAL A 153 -14.26 1.63 4.19
C VAL A 153 -14.69 2.77 3.26
N ARG A 154 -15.77 2.58 2.48
CA ARG A 154 -16.38 3.70 1.72
C ARG A 154 -16.97 4.77 2.67
N THR A 155 -17.49 4.38 3.84
CA THR A 155 -18.05 5.29 4.86
C THR A 155 -16.97 5.91 5.73
N GLU A 156 -15.84 5.24 6.03
CA GLU A 156 -14.68 5.87 6.69
C GLU A 156 -13.99 6.87 5.77
N ILE A 157 -13.88 6.56 4.48
CA ILE A 157 -13.34 7.49 3.47
C ILE A 157 -14.32 8.65 3.20
N ASN A 158 -15.63 8.40 3.03
CA ASN A 158 -16.58 9.44 2.62
C ASN A 158 -17.29 10.17 3.78
N ARG A 159 -17.39 9.59 4.98
CA ARG A 159 -18.11 10.22 6.11
C ARG A 159 -17.16 10.93 7.10
N LYS A 160 -15.84 10.64 7.05
CA LYS A 160 -14.79 11.18 7.94
C LYS A 160 -13.39 11.23 7.30
N GLY A 161 -13.27 11.51 5.99
CA GLY A 161 -12.01 11.41 5.22
C GLY A 161 -10.73 11.79 6.00
N LEU A 162 -10.09 10.81 6.64
CA LEU A 162 -8.81 10.90 7.35
C LEU A 162 -8.60 11.99 8.43
N PHE A 163 -9.60 12.79 8.80
CA PHE A 163 -9.45 13.90 9.75
C PHE A 163 -10.42 13.81 10.93
N LEU A 164 -10.05 13.01 11.93
CA LEU A 164 -10.06 13.51 13.30
C LEU A 164 -8.61 13.47 13.80
N ILE A 165 -7.90 14.56 13.51
CA ILE A 165 -6.68 14.94 14.24
C ILE A 165 -7.10 15.04 15.70
N THR A 166 -6.73 14.07 16.56
CA THR A 166 -6.48 14.23 18.02
C THR A 166 -6.49 12.90 18.81
N SER A 167 -5.94 11.80 18.31
CA SER A 167 -5.61 10.67 19.21
C SER A 167 -4.58 9.69 18.63
N ILE A 168 -3.89 9.02 19.53
CA ILE A 168 -2.86 7.97 19.34
C ILE A 168 -3.24 6.92 18.26
N ASP A 169 -4.54 6.71 18.01
CA ASP A 169 -5.09 5.81 16.97
C ASP A 169 -4.66 6.19 15.54
N LEU A 170 -4.41 7.49 15.27
CA LEU A 170 -4.03 7.97 13.94
C LEU A 170 -2.54 7.70 13.63
N TYR A 171 -1.66 7.78 14.63
CA TYR A 171 -0.22 7.51 14.46
C TYR A 171 0.04 6.05 14.05
N GLY A 172 -0.77 5.10 14.53
CA GLY A 172 -0.71 3.72 14.07
C GLY A 172 -1.18 3.51 12.64
N LYS A 173 -2.18 4.27 12.19
CA LYS A 173 -2.67 4.22 10.79
C LYS A 173 -1.65 4.77 9.81
N VAL A 174 -0.99 5.88 10.16
CA VAL A 174 0.11 6.44 9.36
C VAL A 174 1.24 5.44 9.25
N GLN A 175 1.64 4.79 10.35
CA GLN A 175 2.68 3.77 10.34
C GLN A 175 2.32 2.59 9.44
N LYS A 176 1.11 2.03 9.58
CA LYS A 176 0.62 0.94 8.74
C LYS A 176 0.60 1.31 7.26
N SER A 177 0.20 2.55 6.94
CA SER A 177 0.18 3.08 5.57
C SER A 177 1.59 3.21 4.99
N ALA A 178 2.52 3.79 5.76
CA ALA A 178 3.93 3.91 5.40
C ALA A 178 4.59 2.54 5.16
N MET A 179 4.36 1.58 6.06
CA MET A 179 4.87 0.21 5.91
C MET A 179 4.28 -0.50 4.68
N ALA A 180 2.99 -0.34 4.41
CA ALA A 180 2.37 -0.89 3.21
C ALA A 180 2.97 -0.29 1.93
N ALA A 181 3.19 1.03 1.89
CA ALA A 181 3.82 1.72 0.78
C ALA A 181 5.29 1.29 0.59
N ARG A 182 6.08 1.17 1.67
CA ARG A 182 7.46 0.65 1.62
C ARG A 182 7.50 -0.79 1.12
N ARG A 183 6.59 -1.64 1.60
CA ARG A 183 6.47 -3.02 1.10
C ARG A 183 6.13 -3.03 -0.39
N LEU A 184 5.19 -2.20 -0.83
CA LEU A 184 4.83 -2.08 -2.24
C LEU A 184 6.04 -1.68 -3.10
N GLN A 185 6.83 -0.70 -2.63
CA GLN A 185 8.04 -0.25 -3.31
C GLN A 185 9.04 -1.39 -3.57
N ILE A 186 9.12 -2.37 -2.65
CA ILE A 186 10.00 -3.53 -2.78
C ILE A 186 9.39 -4.58 -3.71
N ILE A 187 8.10 -4.92 -3.55
CA ILE A 187 7.49 -6.04 -4.27
C ILE A 187 7.11 -5.69 -5.71
N ASP A 188 6.72 -4.45 -5.99
CA ASP A 188 6.28 -3.98 -7.30
C ASP A 188 6.59 -2.48 -7.48
N PRO A 189 7.87 -2.12 -7.70
CA PRO A 189 8.30 -0.72 -7.78
C PRO A 189 7.63 0.03 -8.93
N GLY A 190 7.25 -0.65 -10.01
CA GLY A 190 6.54 -0.04 -11.15
C GLY A 190 5.16 0.45 -10.75
N TYR A 191 4.39 -0.37 -10.04
CA TYR A 191 3.09 0.05 -9.54
C TYR A 191 3.22 1.08 -8.41
N TYR A 192 4.18 0.93 -7.50
CA TYR A 192 4.50 1.94 -6.48
C TYR A 192 4.69 3.33 -7.10
N ASN A 193 5.53 3.42 -8.14
CA ASN A 193 5.81 4.68 -8.82
C ASN A 193 4.56 5.29 -9.47
N SER A 194 3.67 4.45 -10.00
CA SER A 194 2.39 4.89 -10.58
C SER A 194 1.48 5.53 -9.54
N LEU A 195 1.36 4.93 -8.36
CA LEU A 195 0.59 5.51 -7.25
C LEU A 195 1.27 6.76 -6.67
N ARG A 196 2.61 6.74 -6.59
CA ARG A 196 3.43 7.83 -6.05
C ARG A 196 3.33 9.09 -6.90
N ALA A 197 3.35 8.95 -8.23
CA ALA A 197 3.14 10.05 -9.18
C ALA A 197 1.75 10.70 -9.01
N ASN A 198 0.79 9.93 -8.52
CA ASN A 198 -0.57 10.39 -8.22
C ASN A 198 -0.77 10.79 -6.74
N ASN A 199 0.28 10.75 -5.92
CA ASN A 199 0.25 11.03 -4.47
C ASN A 199 -0.71 10.17 -3.64
N ILE A 200 -1.03 8.95 -4.09
CA ILE A 200 -2.01 8.05 -3.45
C ILE A 200 -1.38 6.73 -2.99
N GLU A 201 -0.05 6.58 -3.02
CA GLU A 201 0.65 5.35 -2.63
C GLU A 201 0.42 4.98 -1.16
N MET A 202 0.24 5.99 -0.31
CA MET A 202 -0.05 5.79 1.11
C MET A 202 -1.42 5.13 1.36
N LEU A 203 -2.30 5.10 0.37
CA LEU A 203 -3.59 4.43 0.46
C LEU A 203 -3.51 2.95 0.04
N TYR A 204 -2.34 2.47 -0.39
CA TYR A 204 -2.17 1.11 -0.89
C TYR A 204 -2.68 0.03 0.06
N ILE A 205 -2.53 0.24 1.37
CA ILE A 205 -3.02 -0.68 2.40
C ILE A 205 -4.49 -1.10 2.22
N TYR A 206 -5.33 -0.21 1.66
CA TYR A 206 -6.76 -0.47 1.49
C TYR A 206 -7.08 -1.39 0.31
N ILE A 207 -6.21 -1.44 -0.70
CA ILE A 207 -6.40 -2.27 -1.90
C ILE A 207 -5.42 -3.44 -1.98
N ASP A 208 -4.44 -3.48 -1.08
CA ASP A 208 -3.39 -4.48 -1.03
C ASP A 208 -3.89 -5.93 -1.11
N PRO A 209 -4.96 -6.38 -0.42
CA PRO A 209 -5.42 -7.76 -0.52
C PRO A 209 -5.79 -8.17 -1.95
N ILE A 210 -6.40 -7.24 -2.71
CA ILE A 210 -6.87 -7.49 -4.08
C ILE A 210 -5.68 -7.43 -5.05
N ILE A 211 -4.86 -6.38 -4.93
CA ILE A 211 -3.69 -6.19 -5.79
C ILE A 211 -2.67 -7.32 -5.58
N SER A 212 -2.35 -7.68 -4.34
CA SER A 212 -1.36 -8.72 -4.04
C SER A 212 -1.78 -10.10 -4.54
N LYS A 213 -3.09 -10.43 -4.48
CA LYS A 213 -3.63 -11.67 -5.04
C LYS A 213 -3.47 -11.71 -6.56
N ALA A 214 -3.86 -10.64 -7.25
CA ALA A 214 -3.72 -10.53 -8.71
C ALA A 214 -2.26 -10.55 -9.14
N SER A 215 -1.44 -9.73 -8.50
CA SER A 215 -0.01 -9.61 -8.75
C SER A 215 0.70 -10.95 -8.55
N ARG A 216 0.35 -11.72 -7.53
CA ARG A 216 0.92 -13.06 -7.32
C ARG A 216 0.61 -14.01 -8.48
N ARG A 217 -0.63 -14.04 -8.98
CA ARG A 217 -1.01 -14.87 -10.15
C ARG A 217 -0.23 -14.47 -11.39
N ILE A 218 -0.07 -13.17 -11.62
CA ILE A 218 0.66 -12.63 -12.77
C ILE A 218 2.17 -12.93 -12.66
N HIS A 219 2.79 -12.69 -11.50
CA HIS A 219 4.22 -12.91 -11.30
C HIS A 219 4.60 -14.40 -11.22
N SER A 220 3.69 -15.28 -10.80
CA SER A 220 3.95 -16.72 -10.73
C SER A 220 4.10 -17.41 -12.09
N ASN A 221 3.66 -16.77 -13.17
CA ASN A 221 3.75 -17.33 -14.52
C ASN A 221 4.29 -16.27 -15.50
N SER A 222 5.55 -16.40 -15.88
CA SER A 222 6.23 -15.45 -16.78
C SER A 222 5.76 -15.54 -18.24
N ASN A 223 5.00 -16.59 -18.60
CA ASN A 223 4.60 -16.88 -19.99
C ASN A 223 3.10 -16.68 -20.22
N LEU A 224 2.44 -15.87 -19.38
CA LEU A 224 1.02 -15.56 -19.56
C LEU A 224 0.78 -14.84 -20.88
N THR A 225 -0.21 -15.30 -21.63
CA THR A 225 -0.75 -14.60 -22.78
C THR A 225 -1.51 -13.35 -22.33
N PHE A 226 -1.68 -12.40 -23.24
CA PHE A 226 -2.45 -11.18 -22.97
C PHE A 226 -3.88 -11.48 -22.51
N ASP A 227 -4.55 -12.47 -23.12
CA ASP A 227 -5.90 -12.90 -22.71
C ASP A 227 -5.91 -13.47 -21.29
N GLU A 228 -4.91 -14.28 -20.91
CA GLU A 228 -4.81 -14.80 -19.54
C GLU A 228 -4.58 -13.69 -18.52
N VAL A 229 -3.76 -12.69 -18.85
CA VAL A 229 -3.58 -11.49 -18.00
C VAL A 229 -4.90 -10.75 -17.85
N VAL A 230 -5.61 -10.48 -18.94
CA VAL A 230 -6.93 -9.81 -18.91
C VAL A 230 -7.94 -10.61 -18.09
N ASN A 231 -7.95 -11.93 -18.19
CA ASN A 231 -8.82 -12.80 -17.39
C ASN A 231 -8.49 -12.70 -15.89
N ILE A 232 -7.21 -12.73 -15.52
CA ILE A 232 -6.78 -12.55 -14.12
C ILE A 232 -7.23 -11.19 -13.58
N LEU A 233 -7.13 -10.13 -14.38
CA LEU A 233 -7.54 -8.78 -13.97
C LEU A 233 -9.07 -8.68 -13.80
N ASN A 234 -9.85 -9.31 -14.67
CA ASN A 234 -11.32 -9.38 -14.50
C ASN A 234 -11.73 -10.17 -13.25
N ASP A 235 -11.00 -11.23 -12.91
CA ASP A 235 -11.25 -12.03 -11.70
C ASP A 235 -10.89 -11.30 -10.40
N MET A 236 -10.22 -10.15 -10.45
CA MET A 236 -9.93 -9.35 -9.24
C MET A 236 -11.19 -8.94 -8.49
N GLY A 237 -12.30 -8.80 -9.23
CA GLY A 237 -13.57 -8.39 -8.71
C GLY A 237 -14.49 -9.53 -8.26
N ARG A 238 -14.06 -10.80 -8.41
CA ARG A 238 -14.86 -11.99 -8.10
C ARG A 238 -14.33 -12.68 -6.84
#